data_AF-A0A535JN05-F1
#
_entry.id   AF-A0A535JN05-F1
#
_cell.length_a   1.000
_cell.length_b   1.000
_cell.length_c   1.000
_cell.angle_alpha   90.00
_cell.angle_beta   90.00
_cell.angle_gamma   90.00
#
_symmetry.space_group_name_H-M   'P 1'
#
loop_
_entity.id
_entity.type
_entity.pdbx_description
1 polymer ?
#
loop_
_entity_poly.entity_id
_entity_poly.type
_entity_poly.pdbx_seq_one_letter_code
_entity_poly.pdbx_strand_id
1 'polypeptide(L)'
;MTRRRWLLVGTITPAAALSAFWIFGVLIGWSACCWLTPMWLAIAMTVGAALNVLGLVVFLIRRRSWGTPILGAVQVANILFALAASVAVSPAWLLLDGAPALVILILVLVFQRSRTGEATF
;
A
#
# COMPACT_ATOMS: atom_id res chain seq x y z
N MET A 1 -6.96 25.26 -5.30
CA MET A 1 -6.46 24.20 -4.39
C MET A 1 -4.94 24.28 -4.29
N THR A 2 -4.35 24.17 -3.09
CA THR A 2 -2.89 24.21 -2.91
C THR A 2 -2.24 22.88 -3.34
N ARG A 3 -1.02 22.91 -3.91
CA ARG A 3 -0.24 21.73 -4.36
C ARG A 3 -0.22 20.59 -3.33
N ARG A 4 -0.16 20.93 -2.05
CA ARG A 4 -0.17 20.00 -0.91
C ARG A 4 -1.49 19.22 -0.74
N ARG A 5 -2.64 19.84 -1.07
CA ARG A 5 -3.95 19.16 -1.06
C ARG A 5 -4.07 18.19 -2.24
N TRP A 6 -3.52 18.54 -3.40
CA TRP A 6 -3.47 17.61 -4.54
C TRP A 6 -2.59 16.40 -4.26
N LEU A 7 -1.39 16.59 -3.69
CA LEU A 7 -0.52 15.47 -3.30
C LEU A 7 -1.19 14.56 -2.28
N LEU A 8 -1.94 15.13 -1.33
CA LEU A 8 -2.72 14.36 -0.37
C LEU A 8 -3.75 13.44 -1.00
N VAL A 9 -4.63 14.03 -1.81
CA VAL A 9 -5.69 13.28 -2.49
C VAL A 9 -5.03 12.24 -3.39
N GLY A 10 -4.00 12.65 -4.12
CA GLY A 10 -3.17 11.78 -4.96
C GLY A 10 -2.55 10.61 -4.20
N THR A 11 -2.21 10.72 -2.91
CA THR A 11 -1.72 9.59 -2.10
C THR A 11 -2.85 8.75 -1.53
N ILE A 12 -3.92 9.39 -1.02
CA ILE A 12 -5.02 8.70 -0.34
C ILE A 12 -5.81 7.84 -1.31
N THR A 13 -6.12 8.36 -2.50
CA THR A 13 -6.93 7.65 -3.50
C THR A 13 -6.32 6.31 -3.92
N PRO A 14 -5.05 6.24 -4.39
CA PRO A 14 -4.45 4.95 -4.73
C PRO A 14 -4.21 4.06 -3.51
N ALA A 15 -3.89 4.62 -2.33
CA ALA A 15 -3.74 3.82 -1.11
C ALA A 15 -5.06 3.16 -0.68
N ALA A 16 -6.18 3.86 -0.82
CA ALA A 16 -7.51 3.31 -0.58
C ALA A 16 -7.88 2.25 -1.62
N ALA A 17 -7.60 2.51 -2.90
CA ALA A 17 -7.82 1.54 -3.97
C ALA A 17 -7.00 0.26 -3.77
N LEU A 18 -5.72 0.39 -3.39
CA LEU A 18 -4.86 -0.75 -3.10
C LEU A 18 -5.37 -1.53 -1.87
N SER A 19 -5.81 -0.82 -0.83
CA SER A 19 -6.43 -1.45 0.35
C SER A 19 -7.68 -2.25 -0.02
N ALA A 20 -8.55 -1.68 -0.88
CA ALA A 20 -9.73 -2.38 -1.39
C ALA A 20 -9.33 -3.62 -2.22
N PHE A 21 -8.34 -3.50 -3.11
CA PHE A 21 -7.80 -4.62 -3.89
C PHE A 21 -7.37 -5.77 -2.97
N TRP A 22 -6.61 -5.48 -1.90
CA TRP A 22 -6.21 -6.50 -0.93
C TRP A 22 -7.40 -7.11 -0.19
N ILE A 23 -8.38 -6.33 0.25
CA ILE A 23 -9.59 -6.86 0.92
C ILE A 23 -10.36 -7.81 -0.01
N PHE A 24 -10.60 -7.41 -1.26
CA PHE A 24 -11.26 -8.29 -2.24
C PHE A 24 -10.40 -9.51 -2.57
N GLY A 25 -9.09 -9.33 -2.70
CA GLY A 25 -8.13 -10.42 -2.90
C GLY A 25 -8.18 -11.45 -1.77
N VAL A 26 -8.29 -11.02 -0.51
CA VAL A 26 -8.49 -11.89 0.66
C VAL A 26 -9.79 -12.67 0.55
N LEU A 27 -10.91 -11.99 0.27
CA LEU A 27 -12.22 -12.66 0.15
C LEU A 27 -12.19 -13.71 -0.96
N ILE A 28 -11.62 -13.41 -2.12
CA ILE A 28 -11.46 -14.35 -3.24
C ILE A 28 -10.51 -15.48 -2.83
N GLY A 29 -9.38 -15.15 -2.21
CA GLY A 29 -8.35 -16.10 -1.80
C GLY A 29 -8.89 -17.14 -0.81
N TRP A 30 -9.67 -16.73 0.19
CA TRP A 30 -10.35 -17.63 1.13
C TRP A 30 -11.49 -18.40 0.47
N SER A 31 -12.29 -17.76 -0.39
CA SER A 31 -13.39 -18.43 -1.10
C SER A 31 -12.90 -19.54 -2.05
N ALA A 32 -11.68 -19.40 -2.58
CA ALA A 32 -11.02 -20.37 -3.46
C ALA A 32 -9.92 -21.20 -2.74
N CYS A 33 -9.85 -21.11 -1.41
CA CYS A 33 -8.86 -21.83 -0.62
C CYS A 33 -9.03 -23.34 -0.77
N CYS A 34 -7.92 -24.08 -0.79
CA CYS A 34 -7.84 -25.53 -0.96
C CYS A 34 -8.16 -26.06 -2.37
N TRP A 35 -8.52 -25.20 -3.32
CA TRP A 35 -8.77 -25.57 -4.73
C TRP A 35 -7.83 -24.87 -5.71
N LEU A 36 -7.69 -23.55 -5.60
CA LEU A 36 -6.90 -22.72 -6.52
C LEU A 36 -5.86 -21.86 -5.81
N THR A 37 -6.17 -21.41 -4.59
CA THR A 37 -5.27 -20.56 -3.80
C THR A 37 -4.64 -21.37 -2.68
N PRO A 38 -3.29 -21.42 -2.58
CA PRO A 38 -2.62 -22.05 -1.44
C PRO A 38 -3.01 -21.36 -0.12
N MET A 39 -3.22 -22.14 0.94
CA MET A 39 -3.62 -21.61 2.26
C MET A 39 -2.64 -20.55 2.80
N TRP A 40 -1.35 -20.77 2.61
CA TRP A 40 -0.31 -19.81 3.02
C TRP A 40 -0.46 -18.46 2.31
N LEU A 41 -0.90 -18.46 1.05
CA LEU A 41 -1.09 -17.25 0.26
C LEU A 41 -2.33 -16.49 0.75
N ALA A 42 -3.43 -17.19 1.07
CA ALA A 42 -4.63 -16.57 1.64
C ALA A 42 -4.36 -15.92 3.01
N ILE A 43 -3.54 -16.57 3.86
CA ILE A 43 -3.09 -15.99 5.13
C ILE A 43 -2.24 -14.74 4.86
N ALA A 44 -1.26 -14.83 3.95
CA ALA A 44 -0.41 -13.69 3.61
C ALA A 44 -1.23 -12.50 3.06
N MET A 45 -2.25 -12.77 2.24
CA MET A 45 -3.18 -11.75 1.79
C MET A 45 -3.95 -11.11 2.93
N THR A 46 -4.36 -11.89 3.93
CA THR A 46 -5.09 -11.38 5.10
C THR A 46 -4.24 -10.39 5.89
N VAL A 47 -2.96 -10.73 6.09
CA VAL A 47 -1.98 -9.84 6.72
C VAL A 47 -1.75 -8.60 5.87
N GLY A 48 -1.57 -8.75 4.55
CA GLY A 48 -1.40 -7.65 3.61
C GLY A 48 -2.57 -6.66 3.63
N ALA A 49 -3.80 -7.16 3.63
CA ALA A 49 -5.01 -6.33 3.75
C ALA A 49 -5.05 -5.56 5.07
N ALA A 50 -4.77 -6.24 6.20
CA ALA A 50 -4.73 -5.59 7.51
C ALA A 50 -3.67 -4.48 7.55
N LEU A 51 -2.47 -4.73 7.04
CA LEU A 51 -1.38 -3.74 7.01
C LEU A 51 -1.72 -2.54 6.12
N ASN A 52 -2.33 -2.75 4.95
CA ASN A 52 -2.72 -1.66 4.06
C ASN A 52 -3.81 -0.77 4.68
N VAL A 53 -4.84 -1.37 5.28
CA VAL A 53 -5.90 -0.64 5.98
C VAL A 53 -5.34 0.11 7.19
N LEU A 54 -4.57 -0.55 8.05
CA LEU A 54 -3.96 0.07 9.22
C LEU A 54 -2.99 1.20 8.83
N GLY A 55 -2.16 0.97 7.81
CA GLY A 55 -1.23 1.97 7.28
C GLY A 55 -1.95 3.22 6.78
N LEU A 56 -3.04 3.05 6.04
CA LEU A 56 -3.87 4.15 5.56
C LEU A 56 -4.56 4.89 6.72
N VAL A 57 -5.17 4.17 7.66
CA VAL A 57 -5.84 4.77 8.83
C VAL A 57 -4.86 5.57 9.68
N VAL A 58 -3.69 5.01 9.96
CA VAL A 58 -2.63 5.70 10.71
C VAL A 58 -2.10 6.91 9.95
N PHE A 59 -2.00 6.83 8.62
CA PHE A 59 -1.67 7.98 7.77
C PHE A 59 -2.69 9.11 7.88
N LEU A 60 -3.98 8.79 7.91
CA LEU A 60 -5.06 9.77 8.02
C LEU A 60 -5.10 10.41 9.42
N ILE A 61 -4.96 9.63 10.50
CA ILE A 61 -5.07 10.10 11.89
C ILE A 61 -3.78 10.79 12.36
N ARG A 62 -2.62 10.16 12.17
CA ARG A 62 -1.33 10.60 12.71
C ARG A 62 -0.42 11.19 11.64
N ARG A 63 -1.00 11.88 10.67
CA ARG A 63 -0.30 12.40 9.49
C ARG A 63 0.92 13.26 9.78
N ARG A 64 0.96 13.95 10.94
CA ARG A 64 2.03 14.90 11.29
C ARG A 64 3.24 14.26 11.98
N SER A 65 3.10 13.06 12.56
CA SER A 65 4.17 12.35 13.27
C SER A 65 4.56 11.07 12.55
N TRP A 66 3.77 10.01 12.69
CA TRP A 66 4.13 8.66 12.26
C TRP A 66 3.38 8.17 11.03
N GLY A 67 2.33 8.87 10.60
CA GLY A 67 1.49 8.43 9.48
C GLY A 67 2.26 8.25 8.18
N THR A 68 3.11 9.21 7.84
CA THR A 68 3.89 9.21 6.60
C THR A 68 4.94 8.09 6.54
N PRO A 69 5.80 7.89 7.57
CA PRO A 69 6.76 6.78 7.57
C PRO A 69 6.09 5.41 7.64
N ILE A 70 4.98 5.26 8.38
CA ILE A 70 4.24 3.99 8.46
C ILE A 70 3.66 3.61 7.10
N LEU A 71 3.02 4.56 6.40
CA LEU A 71 2.49 4.30 5.07
C LEU A 71 3.61 3.92 4.09
N GLY A 72 4.76 4.61 4.16
CA GLY A 72 5.94 4.27 3.36
C GLY A 72 6.45 2.85 3.65
N ALA A 73 6.56 2.46 4.91
CA ALA A 73 6.99 1.12 5.30
C ALA A 73 6.03 0.03 4.79
N VAL A 74 4.72 0.26 4.86
CA VAL A 74 3.71 -0.66 4.29
C VAL A 74 3.89 -0.81 2.78
N GLN A 75 4.16 0.28 2.04
CA GLN A 75 4.40 0.17 0.61
C GLN A 75 5.69 -0.58 0.27
N VAL A 76 6.75 -0.41 1.07
CA VAL A 76 7.97 -1.22 0.91
C VAL A 76 7.67 -2.69 1.15
N ALA A 77 6.89 -3.03 2.18
CA ALA A 77 6.46 -4.39 2.43
C ALA A 77 5.63 -4.97 1.27
N ASN A 78 4.71 -4.20 0.69
CA ASN A 78 3.96 -4.60 -0.51
C ASN A 78 4.90 -4.85 -1.71
N ILE A 79 5.89 -3.99 -1.96
CA ILE A 79 6.86 -4.21 -3.05
C ILE A 79 7.65 -5.52 -2.85
N LEU A 80 8.14 -5.77 -1.63
CA LEU A 80 8.84 -7.01 -1.31
C LEU A 80 7.93 -8.23 -1.44
N PHE A 81 6.67 -8.11 -1.01
CA PHE A 81 5.67 -9.15 -1.19
C PHE A 81 5.43 -9.42 -2.68
N ALA A 82 5.20 -8.38 -3.49
CA ALA A 82 4.97 -8.50 -4.91
C ALA A 82 6.14 -9.17 -5.63
N LEU A 83 7.39 -8.85 -5.24
CA LEU A 83 8.59 -9.53 -5.72
C LEU A 83 8.59 -11.01 -5.36
N ALA A 84 8.35 -11.36 -4.09
CA ALA A 84 8.29 -12.76 -3.67
C ALA A 84 7.16 -13.53 -4.36
N ALA A 85 5.97 -12.95 -4.44
CA ALA A 85 4.80 -13.53 -5.11
C ALA A 85 5.00 -13.62 -6.64
N SER A 86 5.79 -12.73 -7.24
CA SER A 86 6.13 -12.79 -8.67
C SER A 86 6.93 -14.04 -9.03
N VAL A 87 7.84 -14.43 -8.15
CA VAL A 87 8.68 -15.62 -8.30
C VAL A 87 7.92 -16.89 -7.90
N ALA A 88 7.15 -16.83 -6.82
CA ALA A 88 6.49 -18.00 -6.24
C ALA A 88 5.15 -18.35 -6.90
N VAL A 89 4.44 -17.38 -7.48
CA VAL A 89 3.05 -17.56 -7.96
C VAL A 89 2.89 -17.08 -9.40
N SER A 90 3.11 -15.78 -9.67
CA SER A 90 2.92 -15.21 -11.01
C SER A 90 3.49 -13.80 -11.13
N PRO A 91 4.18 -13.45 -12.23
CA PRO A 91 4.73 -12.11 -12.43
C PRO A 91 3.67 -10.99 -12.45
N ALA A 92 2.39 -11.34 -12.62
CA ALA A 92 1.29 -10.37 -12.55
C ALA A 92 1.24 -9.61 -11.22
N TRP A 93 1.75 -10.18 -10.12
CA TRP A 93 1.84 -9.52 -8.81
C TRP A 93 2.66 -8.23 -8.83
N LEU A 94 3.66 -8.11 -9.72
CA LEU A 94 4.42 -6.87 -9.89
C LEU A 94 3.56 -5.73 -10.43
N LEU A 95 2.60 -6.04 -11.30
CA LEU A 95 1.71 -5.05 -11.89
C LEU A 95 0.50 -4.77 -10.99
N LEU A 96 -0.05 -5.80 -10.35
CA LEU A 96 -1.25 -5.70 -9.53
C LEU A 96 -1.02 -5.06 -8.16
N ASP A 97 0.14 -5.29 -7.54
CA ASP A 97 0.48 -4.78 -6.21
C ASP A 97 1.74 -3.91 -6.22
N GLY A 98 2.82 -4.41 -6.83
CA GLY A 98 4.13 -3.73 -6.82
C GLY A 98 4.11 -2.32 -7.44
N ALA A 99 3.52 -2.18 -8.63
CA ALA A 99 3.44 -0.90 -9.33
C ALA A 99 2.57 0.14 -8.58
N PRO A 100 1.35 -0.19 -8.11
CA PRO A 100 0.58 0.69 -7.23
C PRO A 100 1.34 1.09 -5.96
N ALA A 101 2.00 0.14 -5.28
CA ALA A 101 2.77 0.40 -4.07
C ALA A 101 3.94 1.37 -4.34
N LEU A 102 4.64 1.20 -5.46
CA LEU A 102 5.70 2.11 -5.90
C LEU A 102 5.17 3.53 -6.14
N VAL A 103 4.03 3.67 -6.81
CA VAL A 103 3.39 4.98 -7.06
C VAL A 103 3.04 5.67 -5.73
N ILE A 104 2.43 4.95 -4.79
CA ILE A 104 2.10 5.48 -3.47
C ILE A 104 3.39 5.89 -2.73
N LEU A 105 4.44 5.06 -2.78
CA LEU A 105 5.73 5.37 -2.16
C LEU A 105 6.36 6.64 -2.73
N ILE A 106 6.37 6.81 -4.06
CA ILE A 106 6.85 8.03 -4.72
C ILE A 106 6.05 9.25 -4.24
N LEU A 107 4.73 9.14 -4.19
CA LEU A 107 3.87 10.24 -3.73
C LEU A 107 4.11 10.58 -2.25
N VAL A 108 4.33 9.57 -1.41
CA VAL A 108 4.69 9.74 0.01
C VAL A 108 6.04 10.47 0.12
N LEU A 109 7.05 10.09 -0.66
CA LEU A 109 8.37 10.74 -0.65
C LEU A 109 8.32 12.18 -1.15
N VAL A 110 7.58 12.44 -2.24
CA VAL A 110 7.36 13.80 -2.76
C VAL A 110 6.62 14.65 -1.72
N PHE A 111 5.62 14.06 -1.06
CA PHE A 111 4.87 14.71 -0.01
C PHE A 111 5.75 15.04 1.22
N GLN A 112 6.64 14.14 1.63
CA GLN A 112 7.62 14.41 2.70
C GLN A 112 8.55 15.57 2.34
N ARG A 113 9.15 15.56 1.15
CA ARG A 113 10.04 16.63 0.70
C ARG A 113 9.35 18.00 0.68
N SER A 114 8.07 18.04 0.32
CA SER A 114 7.30 19.29 0.34
C SER A 114 7.08 19.87 1.75
N ARG A 115 7.16 19.05 2.79
CA ARG A 115 7.06 19.50 4.20
C ARG A 115 8.39 20.01 4.75
N THR A 116 9.50 19.38 4.40
CA THR A 116 10.83 19.80 4.87
C THR A 116 11.29 21.09 4.21
N GLY A 117 10.91 21.35 2.95
CA GLY A 117 11.21 22.61 2.26
C GLY A 117 10.45 23.85 2.77
N GLU A 118 9.40 23.68 3.59
CA GLU A 118 8.72 24.79 4.30
C GLU A 118 9.48 25.21 5.58
N ALA A 119 10.50 24.47 6.03
CA ALA A 119 11.22 24.74 7.29
C ALA A 119 12.52 25.56 7.13
N THR A 120 12.80 26.06 5.92
CA THR A 120 14.04 26.77 5.57
C THR A 120 13.84 28.24 5.16
N PHE A 121 12.73 28.86 5.53
CA PHE A 121 12.50 30.30 5.33
C PHE A 121 11.93 30.96 6.58
#